data_AF-A0A221T244-F1
#
_entry.id   AF-A0A221T244-F1
#
_cell.length_a   1.000
_cell.length_b   1.000
_cell.length_c   1.000
_cell.angle_alpha   90.00
_cell.angle_beta   90.00
_cell.angle_gamma   90.00
#
_symmetry.space_group_name_H-M   'P 1'
#
loop_
_entity.id
_entity.type
_entity.pdbx_description
1 polymer ?
#
loop_
_entity_poly.entity_id
_entity_poly.type
_entity_poly.pdbx_seq_one_letter_code
_entity_poly.pdbx_strand_id
1 'polypeptide(L)'
;MNGTVLVVGASGFVGQVVCRDLLRRGYRVRAAARSAADLPPGVEAVTLPDLAQPGADWTALLDGADHVVYLAARVHVMNDTHPDPLAAYRAINRDAPVALARAAAQAGVRRLVYLSSIKVNGEGSRRPFTEEDRPQPTDPYGVSKWEAEQALLEVGRETGLAVVVIRPPLVYGPGVKANFMSLARAAGKGWPLPLGAVDNRRSLIYVENLADLIALTLEHPAAAGQVFLASDGEDLSTADLTRRLAEAQGRTPNLPAVPVGWLRLAGRLTGRTAVIDRLLGSLQVSSDKARRDLAWTPPYPVWQAVARTGASVTGAHAPGAAGRVRLSAGQRAYLLVRSPVERVLAAGMLVLLSPLLLLIAAVIRLDSPGPVLFRQERAGRRHEPFIIYKFRTMRAGTPHLSTEDMLRSGLSTVTRAGGFLRRTSLDELPQLLNVIRGEMSFVGPRPALMTQHPVLTLRQASGADVLAPGITGYAQVTGRDDLSDAEKVERDTAYLRRISLAMDLNIVLLTVGSIFKGTGTK
;
A
#
# COMPACT_ATOMS: atom_id res chain seq x y z
N MET A 1 23.28 17.53 5.34
CA MET A 1 22.57 16.63 6.26
C MET A 1 21.32 17.37 6.71
N ASN A 2 20.17 16.72 6.75
CA ASN A 2 18.86 17.37 6.95
C ASN A 2 18.58 17.74 8.43
N GLY A 3 19.62 17.85 9.27
CA GLY A 3 19.49 18.11 10.71
C GLY A 3 19.38 16.85 11.57
N THR A 4 19.21 17.06 12.87
CA THR A 4 19.07 16.03 13.90
C THR A 4 17.63 15.93 14.37
N VAL A 5 17.09 14.71 14.44
CA VAL A 5 15.72 14.43 14.90
C VAL A 5 15.75 13.58 16.16
N LEU A 6 15.17 14.08 17.25
CA LEU A 6 14.86 13.29 18.44
C LEU A 6 13.57 12.50 18.23
N VAL A 7 13.61 11.18 18.34
CA VAL A 7 12.44 10.31 18.25
C VAL A 7 12.14 9.69 19.61
N VAL A 8 11.04 10.11 20.24
CA VAL A 8 10.56 9.56 21.51
C VAL A 8 9.57 8.43 21.24
N GLY A 9 9.81 7.24 21.82
CA GLY A 9 9.07 6.02 21.49
C GLY A 9 9.68 5.25 20.30
N ALA A 10 10.99 5.41 20.09
CA ALA A 10 11.72 4.87 18.94
C ALA A 10 11.73 3.33 18.85
N SER A 11 11.62 2.62 19.98
CA SER A 11 11.54 1.16 20.00
C SER A 11 10.15 0.61 19.68
N GLY A 12 9.14 1.47 19.58
CA GLY A 12 7.76 1.09 19.26
C GLY A 12 7.56 0.67 17.80
N PHE A 13 6.40 0.06 17.50
CA PHE A 13 6.03 -0.41 16.17
C PHE A 13 6.15 0.69 15.08
N VAL A 14 5.64 1.89 15.35
CA VAL A 14 5.79 3.05 14.46
C VAL A 14 7.21 3.63 14.53
N GLY A 15 7.78 3.73 15.74
CA GLY A 15 9.09 4.34 15.98
C GLY A 15 10.22 3.70 15.18
N GLN A 16 10.29 2.37 15.13
CA GLN A 16 11.34 1.68 14.38
C GLN A 16 11.26 1.95 12.86
N VAL A 17 10.06 2.17 12.33
CA VAL A 17 9.86 2.50 10.91
C VAL A 17 10.23 3.95 10.64
N VAL A 18 9.78 4.88 11.51
CA VAL A 18 10.14 6.31 11.43
C VAL A 18 11.65 6.50 11.48
N CYS A 19 12.35 5.90 12.45
CA CYS A 19 13.80 6.01 12.55
C CYS A 19 14.51 5.55 11.27
N ARG A 20 14.12 4.39 10.71
CA ARG A 20 14.71 3.88 9.45
C ARG A 20 14.39 4.77 8.25
N ASP A 21 13.21 5.38 8.21
CA ASP A 21 12.84 6.31 7.14
C ASP A 21 13.64 7.62 7.22
N LEU A 22 13.77 8.19 8.41
CA LEU A 22 14.56 9.40 8.64
C LEU A 22 16.05 9.19 8.32
N LEU A 23 16.64 8.06 8.72
CA LEU A 23 18.02 7.71 8.35
C LEU A 23 18.20 7.62 6.83
N ARG A 24 17.25 6.99 6.11
CA ARG A 24 17.28 6.91 4.64
C ARG A 24 17.19 8.28 3.97
N ARG A 25 16.53 9.24 4.61
CA ARG A 25 16.43 10.64 4.14
C ARG A 25 17.64 11.50 4.53
N GLY A 26 18.63 10.95 5.24
CA GLY A 26 19.86 11.65 5.59
C GLY A 26 19.78 12.53 6.84
N TYR A 27 18.80 12.29 7.72
CA TYR A 27 18.78 12.87 9.06
C TYR A 27 19.72 12.11 10.00
N ARG A 28 20.27 12.81 10.99
CA ARG A 28 20.82 12.17 12.19
C ARG A 28 19.65 11.86 13.12
N VAL A 29 19.52 10.61 13.55
CA VAL A 29 18.38 10.17 14.38
C VAL A 29 18.86 9.86 15.78
N ARG A 30 18.42 10.65 16.75
CA ARG A 30 18.57 10.39 18.18
C ARG A 30 17.32 9.66 18.67
N ALA A 31 17.48 8.40 19.04
CA ALA A 31 16.38 7.50 19.36
C ALA A 31 16.26 7.30 20.88
N ALA A 32 15.20 7.87 21.48
CA ALA A 32 14.95 7.74 22.91
C ALA A 32 14.14 6.48 23.22
N ALA A 33 14.76 5.55 23.96
CA ALA A 33 14.15 4.30 24.39
C ALA A 33 14.65 3.87 25.77
N ARG A 34 13.91 2.93 26.39
CA ARG A 34 14.30 2.30 27.68
C ARG A 34 15.44 1.30 27.53
N SER A 35 15.60 0.73 26.34
CA SER A 35 16.63 -0.26 26.01
C SER A 35 17.17 0.04 24.61
N ALA A 36 18.49 0.06 24.46
CA ALA A 36 19.15 0.24 23.17
C ALA A 36 19.03 -0.99 22.26
N ALA A 37 18.76 -2.18 22.82
CA ALA A 37 18.70 -3.44 22.06
C ALA A 37 17.53 -3.49 21.07
N ASP A 38 16.48 -2.71 21.31
CA ASP A 38 15.25 -2.70 20.48
C ASP A 38 15.28 -1.61 19.39
N LEU A 39 16.43 -0.95 19.19
CA LEU A 39 16.57 0.17 18.26
C LEU A 39 17.13 -0.28 16.91
N PRO A 40 16.70 0.36 15.81
CA PRO A 40 17.24 0.06 14.48
C PRO A 40 18.71 0.49 14.38
N PRO A 41 19.53 -0.21 13.57
CA PRO A 41 20.93 0.15 13.40
C PRO A 41 21.08 1.54 12.78
N GLY A 42 22.14 2.26 13.18
CA GLY A 42 22.48 3.58 12.64
C GLY A 42 21.87 4.77 13.39
N VAL A 43 21.06 4.55 14.42
CA VAL A 43 20.57 5.62 15.31
C VAL A 43 21.54 5.86 16.46
N GLU A 44 21.54 7.08 16.99
CA GLU A 44 22.15 7.42 18.27
C GLU A 44 21.17 7.05 19.39
N ALA A 45 21.47 5.98 20.14
CA ALA A 45 20.62 5.54 21.24
C ALA A 45 20.77 6.47 22.45
N VAL A 46 19.66 6.97 22.98
CA VAL A 46 19.64 7.76 24.22
C VAL A 46 18.60 7.21 25.19
N THR A 47 18.92 7.29 26.48
CA THR A 47 18.06 6.79 27.54
C THR A 47 16.84 7.68 27.69
N LEU A 48 15.65 7.08 27.56
CA LEU A 48 14.39 7.76 27.80
C LEU A 48 14.14 7.87 29.31
N PRO A 49 13.90 9.06 29.88
CA PRO A 49 13.48 9.20 31.27
C PRO A 49 12.11 8.54 31.50
N ASP A 50 11.77 8.29 32.76
CA ASP A 50 10.44 7.80 33.11
C ASP A 50 9.37 8.87 32.81
N LEU A 51 8.58 8.62 31.77
CA LEU A 51 7.54 9.53 31.30
C LEU A 51 6.43 9.78 32.34
N ALA A 52 6.29 8.88 33.33
CA ALA A 52 5.29 9.05 34.38
C ALA A 52 5.76 9.98 35.50
N GLN A 53 7.07 10.27 35.59
CA GLN A 53 7.63 11.12 36.64
C GLN A 53 7.58 12.59 36.24
N PRO A 54 6.95 13.46 37.07
CA PRO A 54 7.03 14.90 36.88
C PRO A 54 8.48 15.40 36.95
N GLY A 55 8.83 16.39 36.12
CA GLY A 55 10.15 17.03 36.17
C GLY A 55 11.29 16.26 35.50
N ALA A 56 11.00 15.30 34.63
CA ALA A 56 12.01 14.66 33.78
C ALA A 56 12.85 15.71 33.03
N ASP A 57 14.18 15.60 33.14
CA ASP A 57 15.10 16.49 32.42
C ASP A 57 15.23 16.05 30.95
N TRP A 58 14.85 16.94 30.05
CA TRP A 58 14.88 16.75 28.60
C TRP A 58 16.11 17.38 27.93
N THR A 59 16.87 18.19 28.67
CA THR A 59 17.90 19.08 28.13
C THR A 59 18.95 18.31 27.35
N ALA A 60 19.48 17.23 27.94
CA ALA A 60 20.48 16.38 27.29
C ALA A 60 19.94 15.66 26.03
N LEU A 61 18.65 15.34 25.98
CA LEU A 61 18.04 14.69 24.80
C LEU A 61 17.86 15.68 23.64
N LEU A 62 17.68 16.96 23.96
CA LEU A 62 17.38 18.02 23.00
C LEU A 62 18.61 18.75 22.46
N ASP A 63 19.79 18.52 23.05
CA ASP A 63 21.03 19.20 22.65
C ASP A 63 21.35 18.99 21.16
N GLY A 64 21.36 20.09 20.39
CA GLY A 64 21.59 20.08 18.94
C GLY A 64 20.48 19.40 18.11
N ALA A 65 19.28 19.18 18.67
CA ALA A 65 18.13 18.66 17.92
C ALA A 65 17.42 19.77 17.14
N ASP A 66 17.20 19.55 15.85
CA ASP A 66 16.43 20.48 15.00
C ASP A 66 14.93 20.21 15.08
N HIS A 67 14.56 18.93 15.28
CA HIS A 67 13.18 18.47 15.29
C HIS A 67 12.94 17.39 16.34
N VAL A 68 11.67 17.27 16.76
CA VAL A 68 11.19 16.23 17.68
C VAL A 68 10.03 15.48 17.04
N VAL A 69 10.05 14.15 17.14
CA VAL A 69 8.92 13.27 16.82
C VAL A 69 8.51 12.53 18.10
N TYR A 70 7.30 12.79 18.59
CA TYR A 70 6.78 12.16 19.81
C TYR A 70 5.78 11.06 19.48
N LEU A 71 6.20 9.81 19.60
CA LEU A 71 5.43 8.61 19.30
C LEU A 71 5.07 7.80 20.55
N ALA A 72 5.69 8.11 21.70
CA ALA A 72 5.40 7.40 22.94
C ALA A 72 3.96 7.64 23.36
N ALA A 73 3.30 6.57 23.77
CA ALA A 73 1.96 6.64 24.34
C ALA A 73 1.74 5.43 25.25
N ARG A 74 0.98 5.64 26.33
CA ARG A 74 0.32 4.54 27.01
C ARG A 74 -0.88 4.14 26.14
N VAL A 75 -0.92 2.90 25.66
CA VAL A 75 -1.94 2.37 24.75
C VAL A 75 -2.37 0.98 25.21
N HIS A 76 -3.69 0.74 25.27
CA HIS A 76 -4.29 -0.60 25.47
C HIS A 76 -3.81 -1.38 26.70
N VAL A 77 -3.95 -0.80 27.90
CA VAL A 77 -3.90 -1.60 29.14
C VAL A 77 -5.29 -2.22 29.36
N MET A 78 -5.48 -3.48 28.96
CA MET A 78 -6.79 -4.17 29.04
C MET A 78 -7.23 -4.49 30.49
N ASN A 79 -6.28 -4.56 31.42
CA ASN A 79 -6.52 -4.68 32.86
C ASN A 79 -5.75 -3.55 33.56
N ASP A 80 -6.27 -2.32 33.49
CA ASP A 80 -5.66 -1.21 34.21
C ASP A 80 -6.01 -1.33 35.69
N THR A 81 -5.09 -1.85 36.49
CA THR A 81 -5.21 -1.96 37.95
C THR A 81 -4.92 -0.62 38.64
N HIS A 82 -4.68 0.44 37.88
CA HIS A 82 -4.44 1.77 38.43
C HIS A 82 -5.74 2.35 39.01
N PRO A 83 -5.71 2.92 40.22
CA PRO A 83 -6.90 3.47 40.88
C PRO A 83 -7.52 4.65 40.12
N ASP A 84 -6.73 5.36 39.30
CA ASP A 84 -7.21 6.36 38.33
C ASP A 84 -6.55 6.14 36.96
N PRO A 85 -7.19 5.39 36.04
CA PRO A 85 -6.65 5.15 34.71
C PRO A 85 -6.43 6.43 33.90
N LEU A 86 -7.30 7.43 34.04
CA LEU A 86 -7.20 8.67 33.26
C LEU A 86 -5.99 9.51 33.67
N ALA A 87 -5.71 9.62 34.98
CA ALA A 87 -4.49 10.28 35.45
C ALA A 87 -3.22 9.60 34.91
N ALA A 88 -3.18 8.27 34.90
CA ALA A 88 -2.05 7.52 34.35
C ALA A 88 -1.88 7.72 32.83
N TYR A 89 -2.98 7.85 32.08
CA TYR A 89 -2.92 8.24 30.67
C TYR A 89 -2.44 9.69 30.50
N ARG A 90 -2.92 10.64 31.31
CA ARG A 90 -2.53 12.06 31.25
C ARG A 90 -1.04 12.27 31.47
N ALA A 91 -0.46 11.65 32.50
CA ALA A 91 0.97 11.76 32.79
C ALA A 91 1.85 11.47 31.55
N ILE A 92 1.56 10.37 30.85
CA ILE A 92 2.39 9.91 29.71
C ILE A 92 1.97 10.56 28.38
N ASN A 93 0.66 10.71 28.14
CA ASN A 93 0.16 11.14 26.83
C ASN A 93 0.00 12.66 26.70
N ARG A 94 -0.14 13.38 27.82
CA ARG A 94 -0.32 14.85 27.87
C ARG A 94 0.86 15.54 28.56
N ASP A 95 1.15 15.20 29.81
CA ASP A 95 2.05 16.01 30.63
C ASP A 95 3.51 15.88 30.17
N ALA A 96 3.99 14.65 29.93
CA ALA A 96 5.32 14.40 29.39
C ALA A 96 5.58 15.08 28.02
N PRO A 97 4.72 14.96 26.99
CA PRO A 97 4.96 15.65 25.72
C PRO A 97 4.86 17.19 25.85
N VAL A 98 4.02 17.72 26.74
CA VAL A 98 3.94 19.17 26.99
C VAL A 98 5.23 19.67 27.65
N ALA A 99 5.75 18.94 28.64
CA ALA A 99 7.03 19.27 29.26
C ALA A 99 8.18 19.23 28.25
N LEU A 100 8.23 18.18 27.41
CA LEU A 100 9.19 18.08 26.31
C LEU A 100 9.05 19.24 25.31
N ALA A 101 7.82 19.62 24.95
CA ALA A 101 7.59 20.73 24.01
C ALA A 101 8.11 22.06 24.55
N ARG A 102 7.90 22.35 25.84
CA ARG A 102 8.44 23.56 26.48
C ARG A 102 9.98 23.55 26.52
N ALA A 103 10.58 22.41 26.87
CA ALA A 103 12.04 22.26 26.84
C ALA A 103 12.59 22.36 25.40
N ALA A 104 11.90 21.78 24.41
CA ALA A 104 12.27 21.84 23.01
C ALA A 104 12.27 23.28 22.48
N ALA A 105 11.27 24.08 22.85
CA ALA A 105 11.22 25.49 22.50
C ALA A 105 12.41 26.27 23.09
N GLN A 106 12.77 26.01 24.35
CA GLN A 106 13.95 26.63 24.99
C GLN A 106 15.27 26.22 24.34
N ALA A 107 15.36 24.98 23.86
CA ALA A 107 16.53 24.45 23.16
C ALA A 107 16.62 24.90 21.67
N GLY A 108 15.67 25.70 21.18
CA GLY A 108 15.66 26.17 19.80
C GLY A 108 15.21 25.14 18.76
N VAL A 109 14.51 24.08 19.18
CA VAL A 109 13.91 23.10 18.27
C VAL A 109 12.92 23.81 17.35
N ARG A 110 13.01 23.53 16.04
CA ARG A 110 12.18 24.20 15.03
C ARG A 110 10.79 23.60 14.92
N ARG A 111 10.66 22.28 15.10
CA ARG A 111 9.38 21.57 14.93
C ARG A 111 9.22 20.38 15.87
N LEU A 112 8.01 20.23 16.39
CA LEU A 112 7.55 19.05 17.11
C LEU A 112 6.38 18.41 16.36
N VAL A 113 6.54 17.14 15.97
CA VAL A 113 5.47 16.31 15.40
C VAL A 113 4.95 15.36 16.48
N TYR A 114 3.69 15.54 16.86
CA TYR A 114 3.01 14.74 17.87
C TYR A 114 2.08 13.72 17.20
N LEU A 115 2.28 12.44 17.52
CA LEU A 115 1.37 11.39 17.07
C LEU A 115 0.18 11.25 18.04
N SER A 116 -0.97 11.76 17.61
CA SER A 116 -2.25 11.62 18.30
C SER A 116 -2.97 10.34 17.85
N SER A 117 -4.31 10.36 17.82
CA SER A 117 -5.15 9.20 17.50
C SER A 117 -6.50 9.65 16.97
N ILE A 118 -7.08 8.88 16.04
CA ILE A 118 -8.46 9.09 15.59
C ILE A 118 -9.49 8.96 16.73
N LYS A 119 -9.12 8.35 17.87
CA LYS A 119 -9.96 8.28 19.07
C LYS A 119 -10.35 9.65 19.62
N VAL A 120 -9.64 10.72 19.24
CA VAL A 120 -10.03 12.11 19.52
C VAL A 120 -11.34 12.47 18.80
N ASN A 121 -11.52 12.01 17.56
CA ASN A 121 -12.74 12.23 16.81
C ASN A 121 -13.88 11.29 17.25
N GLY A 122 -13.57 10.01 17.51
CA GLY A 122 -14.54 9.03 18.01
C GLY A 122 -14.20 7.58 17.65
N GLU A 123 -15.09 6.65 18.01
CA GLU A 123 -14.90 5.20 17.76
C GLU A 123 -15.56 4.67 16.48
N GLY A 124 -16.48 5.44 15.89
CA GLY A 124 -17.19 5.06 14.67
C GLY A 124 -17.69 6.27 13.92
N SER A 125 -17.94 6.11 12.62
CA SER A 125 -18.27 7.21 11.73
C SER A 125 -19.36 6.83 10.73
N ARG A 126 -20.23 7.80 10.39
CA ARG A 126 -21.21 7.68 9.29
C ARG A 126 -20.70 8.29 7.98
N ARG A 127 -19.85 9.31 8.08
CA ARG A 127 -19.04 9.88 7.00
C ARG A 127 -17.58 9.90 7.43
N PRO A 128 -16.60 10.01 6.52
CA PRO A 128 -15.21 10.19 6.90
C PRO A 128 -15.05 11.37 7.87
N PHE A 129 -14.33 11.13 8.96
CA PHE A 129 -13.90 12.18 9.87
C PHE A 129 -12.88 13.09 9.19
N THR A 130 -12.91 14.35 9.57
CA THR A 130 -11.97 15.40 9.17
C THR A 130 -11.39 16.05 10.42
N GLU A 131 -10.37 16.87 10.24
CA GLU A 131 -9.73 17.66 11.29
C GLU A 131 -10.70 18.68 11.92
N GLU A 132 -11.70 19.13 11.15
CA GLU A 132 -12.70 20.14 11.52
C GLU A 132 -13.84 19.57 12.37
N ASP A 133 -13.98 18.25 12.41
CA ASP A 133 -15.01 17.60 13.20
C ASP A 133 -14.77 17.81 14.70
N ARG A 134 -15.83 18.18 15.42
CA ARG A 134 -15.77 18.38 16.87
C ARG A 134 -15.29 17.11 17.57
N PRO A 135 -14.18 17.17 18.35
CA PRO A 135 -13.69 16.02 19.12
C PRO A 135 -14.76 15.43 20.06
N GLN A 136 -14.88 14.11 20.06
CA GLN A 136 -15.80 13.34 20.92
C GLN A 136 -15.11 12.06 21.44
N PRO A 137 -14.00 12.17 22.20
CA PRO A 137 -13.35 11.00 22.77
C PRO A 137 -14.26 10.33 23.81
N THR A 138 -14.34 9.00 23.77
CA THR A 138 -15.20 8.21 24.67
C THR A 138 -14.42 7.40 25.69
N ASP A 139 -13.11 7.19 25.48
CA ASP A 139 -12.23 6.41 26.35
C ASP A 139 -11.13 7.30 26.98
N PRO A 140 -10.55 6.90 28.14
CA PRO A 140 -9.50 7.68 28.79
C PRO A 140 -8.28 7.95 27.90
N TYR A 141 -7.98 7.02 27.00
CA TYR A 141 -6.92 7.19 26.01
C TYR A 141 -7.22 8.35 25.05
N GLY A 142 -8.39 8.36 24.42
CA GLY A 142 -8.83 9.43 23.52
C GLY A 142 -8.91 10.78 24.22
N VAL A 143 -9.40 10.82 25.46
CA VAL A 143 -9.45 12.04 26.27
C VAL A 143 -8.04 12.58 26.51
N SER A 144 -7.10 11.73 26.95
CA SER A 144 -5.70 12.15 27.19
C SER A 144 -5.01 12.68 25.92
N LYS A 145 -5.30 12.08 24.75
CA LYS A 145 -4.75 12.52 23.46
C LYS A 145 -5.34 13.86 23.03
N TRP A 146 -6.64 14.07 23.21
CA TRP A 146 -7.27 15.35 22.89
C TRP A 146 -6.73 16.48 23.78
N GLU A 147 -6.62 16.26 25.09
CA GLU A 147 -6.04 17.24 26.02
C GLU A 147 -4.58 17.56 25.66
N ALA A 148 -3.81 16.57 25.24
CA ALA A 148 -2.44 16.77 24.78
C ALA A 148 -2.38 17.64 23.52
N GLU A 149 -3.25 17.42 22.53
CA GLU A 149 -3.31 18.25 21.33
C GLU A 149 -3.55 19.73 21.67
N GLN A 150 -4.54 20.00 22.54
CA GLN A 150 -4.86 21.37 22.94
C GLN A 150 -3.67 22.03 23.64
N ALA A 151 -3.08 21.34 24.61
CA ALA A 151 -1.96 21.88 25.39
C ALA A 151 -0.70 22.09 24.53
N LEU A 152 -0.40 21.19 23.60
CA LEU A 152 0.76 21.31 22.71
C LEU A 152 0.59 22.45 21.70
N LEU A 153 -0.60 22.61 21.13
CA LEU A 153 -0.89 23.74 20.23
C LEU A 153 -0.78 25.07 20.98
N GLU A 154 -1.21 25.14 22.23
CA GLU A 154 -1.03 26.33 23.07
C GLU A 154 0.45 26.62 23.34
N VAL A 155 1.25 25.60 23.69
CA VAL A 155 2.72 25.76 23.82
C VAL A 155 3.33 26.31 22.52
N GLY A 156 2.88 25.82 21.36
CA GLY A 156 3.33 26.33 20.07
C GLY A 156 2.99 27.81 19.86
N ARG A 157 1.79 28.25 20.27
CA ARG A 157 1.37 29.66 20.22
C ARG A 157 2.16 30.55 21.18
N GLU A 158 2.43 30.07 22.39
CA GLU A 158 3.17 30.80 23.43
C GLU A 158 4.67 30.96 23.11
N THR A 159 5.28 29.93 22.53
CA THR A 159 6.75 29.83 22.41
C THR A 159 7.29 29.99 20.99
N GLY A 160 6.43 29.93 19.98
CA GLY A 160 6.82 29.92 18.57
C GLY A 160 7.30 28.56 18.06
N LEU A 161 7.31 27.51 18.90
CA LEU A 161 7.59 26.14 18.45
C LEU A 161 6.53 25.69 17.44
N ALA A 162 6.94 25.30 16.23
CA ALA A 162 6.00 24.77 15.25
C ALA A 162 5.53 23.38 15.70
N VAL A 163 4.29 23.26 16.14
CA VAL A 163 3.68 21.97 16.52
C VAL A 163 2.83 21.44 15.37
N VAL A 164 2.98 20.14 15.08
CA VAL A 164 2.15 19.42 14.10
C VAL A 164 1.52 18.22 14.80
N VAL A 165 0.23 18.01 14.57
CA VAL A 165 -0.50 16.86 15.13
C VAL A 165 -0.94 15.95 14.00
N ILE A 166 -0.67 14.64 14.13
CA ILE A 166 -1.17 13.64 13.19
C ILE A 166 -2.10 12.68 13.92
N ARG A 167 -3.33 12.52 13.44
CA ARG A 167 -4.35 11.58 13.93
C ARG A 167 -4.45 10.37 13.01
N PRO A 168 -3.70 9.29 13.26
CA PRO A 168 -3.84 8.06 12.48
C PRO A 168 -5.09 7.26 12.91
N PRO A 169 -5.72 6.52 11.98
CA PRO A 169 -6.62 5.42 12.28
C PRO A 169 -5.79 4.20 12.70
N LEU A 170 -6.31 2.99 12.51
CA LEU A 170 -5.58 1.77 12.81
C LEU A 170 -4.32 1.68 11.92
N VAL A 171 -3.15 1.71 12.57
CA VAL A 171 -1.85 1.55 11.92
C VAL A 171 -1.56 0.05 11.75
N TYR A 172 -1.18 -0.36 10.54
CA TYR A 172 -0.84 -1.75 10.22
C TYR A 172 0.45 -1.84 9.41
N GLY A 173 1.05 -3.03 9.38
CA GLY A 173 2.34 -3.25 8.73
C GLY A 173 3.12 -4.45 9.28
N PRO A 174 4.30 -4.74 8.73
CA PRO A 174 5.19 -5.77 9.26
C PRO A 174 5.49 -5.60 10.75
N GLY A 175 5.16 -6.61 11.56
CA GLY A 175 5.34 -6.55 13.03
C GLY A 175 4.15 -5.96 13.80
N VAL A 176 3.00 -5.77 13.14
CA VAL A 176 1.75 -5.38 13.79
C VAL A 176 1.37 -6.38 14.90
N LYS A 177 0.81 -5.87 15.99
CA LYS A 177 0.50 -6.64 17.21
C LYS A 177 -1.01 -6.75 17.45
N ALA A 178 -1.39 -7.45 18.51
CA ALA A 178 -2.76 -7.51 19.05
C ALA A 178 -3.82 -7.96 18.02
N ASN A 179 -4.99 -7.30 18.00
CA ASN A 179 -6.18 -7.76 17.28
C ASN A 179 -5.97 -7.88 15.76
N PHE A 180 -5.22 -6.96 15.14
CA PHE A 180 -4.92 -7.04 13.71
C PHE A 180 -4.09 -8.28 13.40
N MET A 181 -3.07 -8.58 14.22
CA MET A 181 -2.26 -9.78 14.08
C MET A 181 -3.11 -11.05 14.24
N SER A 182 -4.05 -11.07 15.19
CA SER A 182 -5.00 -12.18 15.36
C SER A 182 -5.86 -12.39 14.11
N LEU A 183 -6.38 -11.32 13.50
CA LEU A 183 -7.15 -11.39 12.26
C LEU A 183 -6.30 -11.91 11.09
N ALA A 184 -5.09 -11.35 10.91
CA ALA A 184 -4.18 -11.77 9.85
C ALA A 184 -3.79 -13.25 9.97
N ARG A 185 -3.48 -13.73 11.19
CA ARG A 185 -3.21 -15.15 11.44
C ARG A 185 -4.41 -16.02 11.14
N ALA A 186 -5.61 -15.60 11.55
CA ALA A 186 -6.84 -16.35 11.29
C ALA A 186 -7.10 -16.46 9.78
N ALA A 187 -6.91 -15.37 9.03
CA ALA A 187 -7.01 -15.37 7.56
C ALA A 187 -6.05 -16.38 6.91
N GLY A 188 -4.80 -16.46 7.41
CA GLY A 188 -3.78 -17.38 6.91
C GLY A 188 -3.98 -18.85 7.26
N LYS A 189 -4.90 -19.19 8.17
CA LYS A 189 -5.20 -20.59 8.53
C LYS A 189 -6.15 -21.28 7.55
N GLY A 190 -6.89 -20.53 6.74
CA GLY A 190 -7.93 -21.08 5.84
C GLY A 190 -9.18 -21.59 6.57
N TRP A 191 -9.32 -21.31 7.87
CA TRP A 191 -10.53 -21.62 8.63
C TRP A 191 -11.72 -20.80 8.12
N PRO A 192 -12.96 -21.31 8.17
CA PRO A 192 -14.14 -20.54 7.79
C PRO A 192 -14.31 -19.37 8.75
N LEU A 193 -14.12 -18.15 8.25
CA LEU A 193 -14.36 -16.92 9.01
C LEU A 193 -15.69 -16.32 8.56
N PRO A 194 -16.71 -16.23 9.44
CA PRO A 194 -18.07 -15.82 9.07
C PRO A 194 -18.18 -14.31 8.88
N LEU A 195 -17.36 -13.76 7.98
CA LEU A 195 -17.22 -12.34 7.72
C LEU A 195 -17.64 -11.97 6.29
N GLY A 196 -18.03 -12.94 5.46
CA GLY A 196 -18.26 -12.72 4.02
C GLY A 196 -19.36 -11.70 3.68
N ALA A 197 -20.31 -11.46 4.61
CA ALA A 197 -21.39 -10.49 4.44
C ALA A 197 -21.12 -9.14 5.13
N VAL A 198 -19.92 -8.93 5.68
CA VAL A 198 -19.56 -7.69 6.39
C VAL A 198 -19.07 -6.63 5.40
N ASP A 199 -19.91 -5.65 5.10
CA ASP A 199 -19.63 -4.50 4.21
C ASP A 199 -19.48 -3.19 5.00
N ASN A 200 -18.74 -3.22 6.11
CA ASN A 200 -18.36 -2.01 6.82
C ASN A 200 -17.25 -1.25 6.06
N ARG A 201 -16.94 -0.03 6.48
CA ARG A 201 -15.89 0.79 5.86
C ARG A 201 -14.89 1.25 6.90
N ARG A 202 -13.63 0.88 6.70
CA ARG A 202 -12.54 1.23 7.62
C ARG A 202 -11.37 1.82 6.87
N SER A 203 -10.98 3.03 7.26
CA SER A 203 -9.71 3.62 6.85
C SER A 203 -8.58 3.01 7.69
N LEU A 204 -7.48 2.69 7.03
CA LEU A 204 -6.26 2.17 7.64
C LEU A 204 -5.09 3.03 7.18
N ILE A 205 -3.97 2.98 7.91
CA ILE A 205 -2.72 3.61 7.48
C ILE A 205 -1.58 2.61 7.61
N TYR A 206 -0.89 2.37 6.50
CA TYR A 206 0.31 1.56 6.49
C TYR A 206 1.43 2.28 7.24
N VAL A 207 2.17 1.55 8.07
CA VAL A 207 3.19 2.13 8.96
C VAL A 207 4.28 2.90 8.20
N GLU A 208 4.65 2.48 6.98
CA GLU A 208 5.62 3.23 6.15
C GLU A 208 4.98 4.47 5.49
N ASN A 209 3.68 4.44 5.17
CA ASN A 209 2.96 5.63 4.71
C ASN A 209 2.84 6.67 5.84
N LEU A 210 2.58 6.21 7.07
CA LEU A 210 2.56 7.07 8.25
C LEU A 210 3.94 7.68 8.52
N ALA A 211 5.01 6.88 8.42
CA ALA A 211 6.38 7.37 8.58
C ALA A 211 6.75 8.41 7.52
N ASP A 212 6.33 8.22 6.28
CA ASP A 212 6.51 9.18 5.20
C ASP A 212 5.80 10.51 5.47
N LEU A 213 4.54 10.48 5.92
CA LEU A 213 3.81 11.68 6.32
C LEU A 213 4.48 12.40 7.50
N ILE A 214 4.89 11.65 8.54
CA ILE A 214 5.64 12.21 9.67
C ILE A 214 6.90 12.92 9.17
N ALA A 215 7.71 12.26 8.34
CA ALA A 215 8.94 12.84 7.81
C ALA A 215 8.68 14.08 6.95
N LEU A 216 7.65 14.07 6.11
CA LEU A 216 7.24 15.23 5.30
C LEU A 216 6.89 16.44 6.19
N THR A 217 6.13 16.22 7.26
CA THR A 217 5.70 17.31 8.14
C THR A 217 6.83 17.97 8.93
N LEU A 218 8.01 17.33 9.06
CA LEU A 218 9.16 17.92 9.77
C LEU A 218 9.66 19.22 9.13
N GLU A 219 9.53 19.35 7.81
CA GLU A 219 10.06 20.50 7.06
C GLU A 219 8.99 21.26 6.28
N HIS A 220 7.87 20.62 5.91
CA HIS A 220 6.86 21.27 5.07
C HIS A 220 6.29 22.56 5.71
N PRO A 221 6.31 23.72 5.03
CA PRO A 221 5.92 25.00 5.64
C PRO A 221 4.44 25.03 6.04
N ALA A 222 3.56 24.47 5.23
CA ALA A 222 2.12 24.41 5.51
C ALA A 222 1.74 23.45 6.66
N ALA A 223 2.69 22.70 7.22
CA ALA A 223 2.40 21.78 8.33
C ALA A 223 2.35 22.48 9.70
N ALA A 224 3.00 23.64 9.85
CA ALA A 224 3.16 24.30 11.15
C ALA A 224 1.80 24.71 11.75
N GLY A 225 1.57 24.30 13.01
CA GLY A 225 0.34 24.59 13.75
C GLY A 225 -0.87 23.79 13.27
N GLN A 226 -0.69 22.81 12.39
CA GLN A 226 -1.80 22.07 11.79
C GLN A 226 -2.02 20.70 12.43
N VAL A 227 -3.29 20.28 12.40
CA VAL A 227 -3.71 18.89 12.60
C VAL A 227 -3.90 18.26 11.21
N PHE A 228 -3.54 16.98 11.06
CA PHE A 228 -3.80 16.16 9.88
C PHE A 228 -4.32 14.77 10.27
N LEU A 229 -5.26 14.22 9.51
CA LEU A 229 -5.67 12.82 9.56
C LEU A 229 -4.91 12.03 8.49
N ALA A 230 -4.46 10.83 8.85
CA ALA A 230 -3.68 9.96 7.95
C ALA A 230 -4.54 8.81 7.43
N SER A 231 -4.43 8.46 6.15
CA SER A 231 -5.08 7.27 5.58
C SER A 231 -4.34 6.83 4.31
N ASP A 232 -4.36 5.54 4.01
CA ASP A 232 -3.86 5.01 2.73
C ASP A 232 -4.71 5.47 1.52
N GLY A 233 -5.88 6.06 1.76
CA GLY A 233 -6.75 6.61 0.71
C GLY A 233 -7.73 5.60 0.09
N GLU A 234 -7.74 4.36 0.57
CA GLU A 234 -8.73 3.34 0.21
C GLU A 234 -9.32 2.75 1.49
N ASP A 235 -10.65 2.74 1.59
CA ASP A 235 -11.37 2.15 2.72
C ASP A 235 -11.69 0.68 2.44
N LEU A 236 -11.38 -0.19 3.41
CA LEU A 236 -11.63 -1.63 3.30
C LEU A 236 -12.76 -2.06 4.22
N SER A 237 -13.55 -3.01 3.76
CA SER A 237 -14.40 -3.80 4.66
C SER A 237 -13.55 -4.82 5.42
N THR A 238 -14.05 -5.25 6.58
CA THR A 238 -13.42 -6.33 7.35
C THR A 238 -13.36 -7.62 6.51
N ALA A 239 -14.36 -7.88 5.65
CA ALA A 239 -14.35 -8.99 4.71
C ALA A 239 -13.21 -8.87 3.69
N ASP A 240 -13.08 -7.71 3.03
CA ASP A 240 -12.07 -7.47 2.00
C ASP A 240 -10.65 -7.47 2.57
N LEU A 241 -10.44 -6.85 3.73
CA LEU A 241 -9.17 -6.90 4.44
C LEU A 241 -8.77 -8.34 4.75
N THR A 242 -9.70 -9.14 5.29
CA THR A 242 -9.44 -10.54 5.62
C THR A 242 -9.13 -11.36 4.36
N ARG A 243 -9.85 -11.11 3.27
CA ARG A 243 -9.61 -11.74 1.97
C ARG A 243 -8.20 -11.45 1.46
N ARG A 244 -7.84 -10.17 1.37
CA ARG A 244 -6.53 -9.72 0.89
C ARG A 244 -5.38 -10.21 1.78
N LEU A 245 -5.60 -10.31 3.11
CA LEU A 245 -4.62 -10.89 4.03
C LEU A 245 -4.44 -12.40 3.82
N ALA A 246 -5.50 -13.16 3.54
CA ALA A 246 -5.40 -14.58 3.22
C ALA A 246 -4.64 -14.79 1.90
N GLU A 247 -5.00 -14.04 0.86
CA GLU A 247 -4.35 -14.07 -0.45
C GLU A 247 -2.86 -13.70 -0.36
N ALA A 248 -2.52 -12.66 0.41
CA ALA A 248 -1.15 -12.25 0.70
C ALA A 248 -0.32 -13.35 1.37
N GLN A 249 -0.97 -14.25 2.10
CA GLN A 249 -0.34 -15.40 2.75
C GLN A 249 -0.35 -16.66 1.86
N GLY A 250 -0.74 -16.53 0.59
CA GLY A 250 -0.82 -17.65 -0.36
C GLY A 250 -1.97 -18.61 -0.07
N ARG A 251 -3.03 -18.15 0.59
CA ARG A 251 -4.19 -18.97 0.97
C ARG A 251 -5.43 -18.53 0.22
N THR A 252 -6.29 -19.51 -0.09
CA THR A 252 -7.63 -19.23 -0.59
C THR A 252 -8.51 -18.70 0.55
N PRO A 253 -9.18 -17.55 0.35
CA PRO A 253 -10.01 -16.95 1.39
C PRO A 253 -11.28 -17.78 1.62
N ASN A 254 -11.50 -18.21 2.87
CA ASN A 254 -12.70 -18.94 3.29
C ASN A 254 -13.60 -18.05 4.14
N LEU A 255 -14.47 -17.28 3.48
CA LEU A 255 -15.31 -16.26 4.11
C LEU A 255 -16.80 -16.52 3.88
N PRO A 256 -17.45 -17.45 4.61
CA PRO A 256 -18.89 -17.65 4.49
C PRO A 256 -19.67 -16.36 4.79
N ALA A 257 -20.69 -16.09 3.97
CA ALA A 257 -21.53 -14.92 4.04
C ALA A 257 -22.60 -15.06 5.14
N VAL A 258 -22.17 -14.94 6.40
CA VAL A 258 -23.08 -14.98 7.55
C VAL A 258 -23.66 -13.59 7.82
N PRO A 259 -24.99 -13.42 7.94
CA PRO A 259 -25.59 -12.11 8.17
C PRO A 259 -25.05 -11.42 9.43
N VAL A 260 -24.80 -10.11 9.33
CA VAL A 260 -24.22 -9.28 10.42
C VAL A 260 -25.02 -9.38 11.72
N GLY A 261 -26.36 -9.51 11.64
CA GLY A 261 -27.23 -9.69 12.81
C GLY A 261 -26.93 -10.98 13.61
N TRP A 262 -26.58 -12.06 12.92
CA TRP A 262 -26.23 -13.34 13.56
C TRP A 262 -24.88 -13.26 14.27
N LEU A 263 -23.93 -12.53 13.68
CA LEU A 263 -22.64 -12.26 14.32
C LEU A 263 -22.81 -11.45 15.59
N ARG A 264 -23.67 -10.42 15.57
CA ARG A 264 -24.00 -9.63 16.76
C ARG A 264 -24.69 -10.48 17.83
N LEU A 265 -25.62 -11.34 17.45
CA LEU A 265 -26.28 -12.27 18.37
C LEU A 265 -25.26 -13.21 19.02
N ALA A 266 -24.37 -13.82 18.23
CA ALA A 266 -23.29 -14.66 18.74
C ALA A 266 -22.35 -13.87 19.68
N GLY A 267 -22.04 -12.61 19.36
CA GLY A 267 -21.29 -11.72 20.25
C GLY A 267 -21.95 -11.55 21.62
N ARG A 268 -23.27 -11.35 21.66
CA ARG A 268 -24.04 -11.24 22.91
C ARG A 268 -24.04 -12.54 23.70
N LEU A 269 -24.31 -13.68 23.03
CA LEU A 269 -24.36 -14.99 23.67
C LEU A 269 -23.01 -15.44 24.24
N THR A 270 -21.90 -15.05 23.60
CA THR A 270 -20.54 -15.42 24.04
C THR A 270 -19.87 -14.38 24.94
N GLY A 271 -20.56 -13.27 25.27
CA GLY A 271 -19.98 -12.17 26.05
C GLY A 271 -18.89 -11.38 25.30
N ARG A 272 -18.80 -11.50 23.97
CA ARG A 272 -17.77 -10.87 23.11
C ARG A 272 -18.30 -9.69 22.29
N THR A 273 -19.39 -9.06 22.73
CA THR A 273 -20.06 -7.94 22.04
C THR A 273 -19.10 -6.85 21.59
N ALA A 274 -18.22 -6.36 22.47
CA ALA A 274 -17.28 -5.28 22.13
C ALA A 274 -16.26 -5.64 21.03
N VAL A 275 -15.83 -6.90 20.96
CA VAL A 275 -14.91 -7.38 19.90
C VAL A 275 -15.65 -7.47 18.57
N ILE A 276 -16.87 -8.00 18.59
CA ILE A 276 -17.72 -8.14 17.40
C ILE A 276 -18.11 -6.75 16.87
N ASP A 277 -18.56 -5.83 17.72
CA ASP A 277 -18.94 -4.48 17.28
C ASP A 277 -17.74 -3.71 16.69
N ARG A 278 -16.53 -3.89 17.23
CA ARG A 278 -15.30 -3.33 16.64
C ARG A 278 -14.94 -3.95 15.29
N LEU A 279 -15.26 -5.23 15.06
CA LEU A 279 -15.04 -5.89 13.77
C LEU A 279 -16.07 -5.46 12.73
N LEU A 280 -17.30 -5.21 13.15
CA LEU A 280 -18.43 -4.88 12.26
C LEU A 280 -18.64 -3.37 12.08
N GLY A 281 -18.04 -2.53 12.92
CA GLY A 281 -18.18 -1.08 12.88
C GLY A 281 -17.40 -0.42 11.74
N SER A 282 -17.91 0.72 11.28
CA SER A 282 -17.22 1.59 10.31
C SER A 282 -16.49 2.71 11.04
N LEU A 283 -15.26 3.00 10.59
CA LEU A 283 -14.48 4.14 11.04
C LEU A 283 -13.63 4.64 9.86
N GLN A 284 -14.05 5.76 9.30
CA GLN A 284 -13.48 6.37 8.11
C GLN A 284 -12.85 7.71 8.46
N VAL A 285 -11.75 8.04 7.79
CA VAL A 285 -11.06 9.31 7.93
C VAL A 285 -10.70 9.85 6.55
N SER A 286 -10.82 11.15 6.36
CA SER A 286 -10.31 11.84 5.19
C SER A 286 -8.85 12.22 5.41
N SER A 287 -8.02 12.00 4.39
CA SER A 287 -6.64 12.51 4.33
C SER A 287 -6.52 13.69 3.35
N ASP A 288 -7.65 14.29 2.96
CA ASP A 288 -7.69 15.28 1.89
C ASP A 288 -6.94 16.55 2.26
N LYS A 289 -6.94 16.95 3.54
CA LYS A 289 -6.16 18.09 4.01
C LYS A 289 -4.65 17.86 3.80
N ALA A 290 -4.13 16.69 4.19
CA ALA A 290 -2.73 16.36 3.94
C ALA A 290 -2.41 16.32 2.43
N ARG A 291 -3.33 15.81 1.61
CA ARG A 291 -3.18 15.78 0.14
C ARG A 291 -3.17 17.17 -0.49
N ARG A 292 -4.06 18.07 -0.05
CA ARG A 292 -4.17 19.43 -0.59
C ARG A 292 -3.03 20.33 -0.09
N ASP A 293 -2.80 20.34 1.21
CA ASP A 293 -1.93 21.34 1.85
C ASP A 293 -0.46 20.94 1.79
N LEU A 294 -0.16 19.62 1.77
CA LEU A 294 1.21 19.08 1.75
C LEU A 294 1.57 18.41 0.42
N ALA A 295 0.66 18.36 -0.55
CA ALA A 295 0.79 17.54 -1.76
C ALA A 295 1.10 16.06 -1.45
N TRP A 296 0.68 15.57 -0.28
CA TRP A 296 1.06 14.24 0.19
C TRP A 296 0.21 13.15 -0.46
N THR A 297 0.85 12.16 -1.05
CA THR A 297 0.21 10.93 -1.52
C THR A 297 0.87 9.72 -0.86
N PRO A 298 0.11 8.78 -0.27
CA PRO A 298 0.69 7.60 0.36
C PRO A 298 1.61 6.84 -0.62
N PRO A 299 2.90 6.66 -0.30
CA PRO A 299 3.86 6.06 -1.24
C PRO A 299 3.60 4.56 -1.50
N TYR A 300 2.93 3.88 -0.58
CA TYR A 300 2.58 2.46 -0.70
C TYR A 300 1.05 2.31 -0.87
N PRO A 301 0.57 1.76 -1.99
CA PRO A 301 -0.84 1.44 -2.16
C PRO A 301 -1.27 0.33 -1.20
N VAL A 302 -2.57 0.31 -0.84
CA VAL A 302 -3.14 -0.63 0.15
C VAL A 302 -2.83 -2.09 -0.15
N TRP A 303 -2.93 -2.51 -1.42
CA TRP A 303 -2.64 -3.90 -1.78
C TRP A 303 -1.20 -4.31 -1.39
N GLN A 304 -0.23 -3.41 -1.58
CA GLN A 304 1.18 -3.66 -1.27
C GLN A 304 1.40 -3.68 0.24
N ALA A 305 0.78 -2.74 0.94
CA ALA A 305 0.82 -2.67 2.39
C ALA A 305 0.21 -3.92 3.04
N VAL A 306 -0.95 -4.38 2.57
CA VAL A 306 -1.58 -5.62 3.03
C VAL A 306 -0.73 -6.84 2.70
N ALA A 307 -0.15 -6.90 1.49
CA ALA A 307 0.73 -7.99 1.09
C ALA A 307 1.95 -8.13 2.01
N ARG A 308 2.66 -7.02 2.26
CA ARG A 308 3.80 -6.98 3.18
C ARG A 308 3.41 -7.33 4.61
N THR A 309 2.24 -6.89 5.04
CA THR A 309 1.72 -7.20 6.37
C THR A 309 1.42 -8.69 6.51
N GLY A 310 0.65 -9.27 5.59
CA GLY A 310 0.29 -10.69 5.58
C GLY A 310 1.53 -11.60 5.55
N ALA A 311 2.50 -11.28 4.70
CA ALA A 311 3.79 -11.96 4.66
C ALA A 311 4.51 -11.99 6.01
N SER A 312 4.58 -10.85 6.71
CA SER A 312 5.30 -10.77 7.99
C SER A 312 4.70 -11.66 9.09
N VAL A 313 3.42 -12.03 8.96
CA VAL A 313 2.67 -12.77 9.98
C VAL A 313 2.95 -14.27 9.95
N THR A 314 3.26 -14.84 8.77
CA THR A 314 3.51 -16.28 8.61
C THR A 314 4.95 -16.68 8.92
N GLY A 315 5.84 -15.72 9.20
CA GLY A 315 7.30 -15.97 9.24
C GLY A 315 7.88 -16.35 7.88
N ALA A 316 7.04 -16.54 6.85
CA ALA A 316 7.48 -16.53 5.49
C ALA A 316 8.07 -15.15 5.26
N HIS A 317 9.35 -15.09 4.87
CA HIS A 317 9.82 -13.93 4.15
C HIS A 317 8.77 -13.66 3.06
N ALA A 318 8.26 -12.42 3.00
CA ALA A 318 7.41 -11.99 1.89
C ALA A 318 7.90 -12.66 0.62
N PRO A 319 7.07 -13.44 -0.11
CA PRO A 319 7.54 -14.43 -1.06
C PRO A 319 8.51 -13.78 -2.03
N GLY A 320 9.80 -13.96 -1.75
CA GLY A 320 10.87 -12.99 -2.05
C GLY A 320 12.20 -13.29 -1.33
N ALA A 321 12.29 -14.42 -0.61
CA ALA A 321 13.55 -14.97 -0.12
C ALA A 321 14.40 -15.63 -1.23
N ALA A 322 13.88 -15.73 -2.47
CA ALA A 322 14.76 -15.73 -3.63
C ALA A 322 15.13 -14.26 -3.86
N GLY A 323 16.31 -13.85 -3.39
CA GLY A 323 16.74 -12.45 -3.36
C GLY A 323 16.38 -11.70 -4.64
N ARG A 324 15.83 -10.48 -4.48
CA ARG A 324 15.39 -9.61 -5.57
C ARG A 324 16.44 -9.58 -6.67
N VAL A 325 16.10 -10.15 -7.82
CA VAL A 325 17.01 -10.19 -8.96
C VAL A 325 17.21 -8.76 -9.42
N ARG A 326 18.47 -8.33 -9.46
CA ARG A 326 18.85 -7.02 -9.97
C ARG A 326 19.41 -7.20 -11.37
N LEU A 327 19.06 -6.28 -12.26
CA LEU A 327 19.68 -6.19 -13.56
C LEU A 327 21.19 -5.96 -13.40
N SER A 328 22.00 -6.67 -14.18
CA SER A 328 23.43 -6.39 -14.31
C SER A 328 23.65 -5.06 -15.08
N ALA A 329 24.88 -4.53 -15.05
CA ALA A 329 25.20 -3.33 -15.83
C ALA A 329 24.98 -3.56 -17.34
N GLY A 330 25.37 -4.72 -17.86
CA GLY A 330 25.14 -5.10 -19.25
C GLY A 330 23.66 -5.21 -19.61
N GLN A 331 22.83 -5.77 -18.72
CA GLN A 331 21.39 -5.86 -18.93
C GLN A 331 20.72 -4.48 -18.91
N ARG A 332 21.17 -3.57 -18.02
CA ARG A 332 20.71 -2.17 -18.03
C ARG A 332 21.08 -1.46 -19.32
N ALA A 333 22.33 -1.59 -19.76
CA ALA A 333 22.80 -1.02 -21.02
C ALA A 333 22.01 -1.55 -22.22
N TYR A 334 21.77 -2.87 -22.26
CA TYR A 334 20.94 -3.51 -23.27
C TYR A 334 19.53 -2.90 -23.31
N LEU A 335 18.85 -2.80 -22.16
CA LEU A 335 17.50 -2.22 -22.08
C LEU A 335 17.46 -0.74 -22.51
N LEU A 336 18.50 0.04 -22.19
CA LEU A 336 18.63 1.44 -22.59
C LEU A 336 18.73 1.59 -24.12
N VAL A 337 19.49 0.71 -24.78
CA VAL A 337 19.64 0.70 -26.24
C VAL A 337 18.42 0.09 -26.93
N ARG A 338 17.85 -0.96 -26.36
CA ARG A 338 16.70 -1.68 -26.90
C ARG A 338 15.47 -0.78 -27.00
N SER A 339 15.16 -0.01 -25.95
CA SER A 339 13.92 0.79 -25.90
C SER A 339 13.71 1.74 -27.09
N PRO A 340 14.68 2.59 -27.51
CA PRO A 340 14.49 3.45 -28.69
C PRO A 340 14.38 2.64 -29.99
N VAL A 341 15.13 1.54 -30.14
CA VAL A 341 15.03 0.65 -31.31
C VAL A 341 13.62 0.08 -31.43
N GLU A 342 13.05 -0.42 -30.34
CA GLU A 342 11.69 -0.94 -30.34
C GLU A 342 10.64 0.12 -30.70
N ARG A 343 10.81 1.37 -30.25
CA ARG A 343 9.90 2.46 -30.62
C ARG A 343 9.91 2.75 -32.12
N VAL A 344 11.11 2.78 -32.73
CA VAL A 344 11.27 2.96 -34.18
C VAL A 344 10.65 1.79 -34.94
N LEU A 345 10.93 0.56 -34.51
CA LEU A 345 10.35 -0.64 -35.11
C LEU A 345 8.83 -0.67 -34.98
N ALA A 346 8.28 -0.33 -33.81
CA ALA A 346 6.83 -0.27 -33.58
C ALA A 346 6.16 0.81 -34.44
N ALA A 347 6.79 1.99 -34.59
CA ALA A 347 6.30 3.03 -35.49
C ALA A 347 6.30 2.57 -36.95
N GLY A 348 7.39 1.93 -37.41
CA GLY A 348 7.48 1.37 -38.76
C GLY A 348 6.43 0.27 -39.00
N MET A 349 6.24 -0.65 -38.05
CA MET A 349 5.19 -1.67 -38.12
C MET A 349 3.79 -1.04 -38.15
N LEU A 350 3.54 0.02 -37.37
CA LEU A 350 2.24 0.68 -37.35
C LEU A 350 1.90 1.31 -38.70
N VAL A 351 2.88 1.96 -39.35
CA VAL A 351 2.73 2.51 -40.71
C VAL A 351 2.47 1.39 -41.72
N LEU A 352 3.31 0.35 -41.71
CA LEU A 352 3.22 -0.78 -42.62
C LEU A 352 1.89 -1.54 -42.48
N LEU A 353 1.43 -1.75 -41.25
CA LEU A 353 0.20 -2.48 -40.95
C LEU A 353 -1.06 -1.59 -40.98
N SER A 354 -0.92 -0.26 -41.17
CA SER A 354 -2.05 0.66 -41.12
C SER A 354 -3.23 0.30 -42.03
N PRO A 355 -3.05 -0.21 -43.28
CA PRO A 355 -4.18 -0.64 -44.10
C PRO A 355 -4.95 -1.80 -43.49
N LEU A 356 -4.23 -2.77 -42.90
CA LEU A 356 -4.82 -3.92 -42.21
C LEU A 356 -5.54 -3.49 -40.93
N LEU A 357 -4.95 -2.57 -40.15
CA LEU A 357 -5.56 -2.06 -38.92
C LEU A 357 -6.86 -1.30 -39.21
N LEU A 358 -6.91 -0.52 -40.30
CA LEU A 358 -8.12 0.17 -40.76
C LEU A 358 -9.19 -0.82 -41.22
N LEU A 359 -8.80 -1.88 -41.94
CA LEU A 359 -9.72 -2.95 -42.33
C LEU A 359 -10.31 -3.66 -41.09
N ILE A 360 -9.49 -4.02 -40.11
CA ILE A 360 -9.95 -4.63 -38.85
C ILE A 360 -10.89 -3.67 -38.10
N ALA A 361 -10.55 -2.37 -38.06
CA ALA A 361 -11.39 -1.36 -37.44
C ALA A 361 -12.79 -1.27 -38.10
N ALA A 362 -12.85 -1.31 -39.43
CA ALA A 362 -14.10 -1.34 -40.18
C ALA A 362 -14.91 -2.60 -39.86
N VAL A 363 -14.28 -3.79 -39.86
CA VAL A 363 -14.93 -5.06 -39.52
C VAL A 363 -15.53 -5.03 -38.11
N ILE A 364 -14.80 -4.54 -37.11
CA ILE A 364 -15.30 -4.42 -35.73
C ILE A 364 -16.50 -3.47 -35.64
N ARG A 365 -16.49 -2.38 -36.42
CA ARG A 365 -17.57 -1.39 -36.41
C ARG A 365 -18.84 -1.89 -37.09
N LEU A 366 -18.70 -2.79 -38.07
CA LEU A 366 -19.80 -3.50 -38.72
C LEU A 366 -20.33 -4.66 -37.88
N ASP A 367 -19.48 -5.34 -37.10
CA ASP A 367 -19.87 -6.50 -36.28
C ASP A 367 -20.62 -6.10 -34.99
N SER A 368 -20.31 -4.95 -34.38
CA SER A 368 -20.98 -4.49 -33.16
C SER A 368 -20.93 -2.96 -32.90
N PRO A 369 -21.94 -2.37 -32.22
CA PRO A 369 -21.94 -0.94 -31.89
C PRO A 369 -20.88 -0.57 -30.84
N GLY A 370 -20.40 0.68 -30.86
CA GLY A 370 -19.46 1.26 -29.89
C GLY A 370 -18.01 1.46 -30.42
N PRO A 371 -17.03 1.72 -29.53
CA PRO A 371 -15.66 2.05 -29.92
C PRO A 371 -14.88 0.84 -30.44
N VAL A 372 -14.05 1.07 -31.48
CA VAL A 372 -13.18 0.05 -32.09
C VAL A 372 -12.09 -0.43 -31.11
N LEU A 373 -11.53 0.49 -30.34
CA LEU A 373 -10.47 0.20 -29.38
C LEU A 373 -11.05 -0.09 -27.99
N PHE A 374 -10.58 -1.17 -27.40
CA PHE A 374 -10.70 -1.46 -25.98
C PHE A 374 -9.55 -0.80 -25.21
N ARG A 375 -9.90 -0.21 -24.06
CA ARG A 375 -8.97 0.48 -23.15
C ARG A 375 -9.16 -0.08 -21.75
N GLN A 376 -8.06 -0.38 -21.07
CA GLN A 376 -8.10 -0.85 -19.69
C GLN A 376 -6.82 -0.47 -18.95
N GLU A 377 -6.94 -0.11 -17.68
CA GLU A 377 -5.78 0.10 -16.83
C GLU A 377 -5.08 -1.22 -16.50
N ARG A 378 -3.75 -1.22 -16.63
CA ARG A 378 -2.89 -2.37 -16.38
C ARG A 378 -1.67 -1.94 -15.59
N ALA A 379 -1.07 -2.90 -14.89
CA ALA A 379 0.19 -2.70 -14.17
C ALA A 379 1.35 -2.60 -15.17
N GLY A 380 1.98 -1.42 -15.21
CA GLY A 380 3.18 -1.12 -15.97
C GLY A 380 4.46 -1.48 -15.25
N ARG A 381 5.56 -0.87 -15.70
CA ARG A 381 6.85 -0.95 -15.01
C ARG A 381 6.69 -0.44 -13.57
N ARG A 382 7.21 -1.18 -12.60
CA ARG A 382 7.05 -0.94 -11.15
C ARG A 382 5.59 -0.86 -10.69
N HIS A 383 4.68 -1.45 -11.48
CA HIS A 383 3.23 -1.38 -11.27
C HIS A 383 2.64 0.02 -11.37
N GLU A 384 3.34 0.96 -12.03
CA GLU A 384 2.74 2.24 -12.41
C GLU A 384 1.59 1.96 -13.40
N PRO A 385 0.38 2.50 -13.17
CA PRO A 385 -0.76 2.23 -14.04
C PRO A 385 -0.56 2.83 -15.43
N PHE A 386 -0.92 2.09 -16.48
CA PHE A 386 -1.00 2.59 -17.84
C PHE A 386 -2.24 2.03 -18.57
N ILE A 387 -2.66 2.69 -19.64
CA ILE A 387 -3.82 2.27 -20.43
C ILE A 387 -3.35 1.38 -21.58
N ILE A 388 -3.71 0.09 -21.54
CA ILE A 388 -3.46 -0.81 -22.66
C ILE A 388 -4.46 -0.58 -23.79
N TYR A 389 -3.99 -0.61 -25.04
CA TYR A 389 -4.85 -0.55 -26.23
C TYR A 389 -4.98 -1.92 -26.88
N LYS A 390 -6.21 -2.36 -27.13
CA LYS A 390 -6.51 -3.55 -27.95
C LYS A 390 -7.64 -3.25 -28.90
N PHE A 391 -7.80 -4.06 -29.94
CA PHE A 391 -9.05 -4.08 -30.65
C PHE A 391 -10.13 -4.71 -29.77
N ARG A 392 -11.33 -4.16 -29.85
CA ARG A 392 -12.47 -4.67 -29.11
C ARG A 392 -12.90 -6.01 -29.71
N THR A 393 -12.83 -7.06 -28.90
CA THR A 393 -13.30 -8.40 -29.27
C THR A 393 -14.63 -8.76 -28.58
N MET A 394 -15.12 -7.91 -27.68
CA MET A 394 -16.28 -8.16 -26.82
C MET A 394 -17.38 -7.10 -27.01
N ARG A 395 -18.62 -7.43 -26.69
CA ARG A 395 -19.76 -6.51 -26.78
C ARG A 395 -19.57 -5.32 -25.84
N ALA A 396 -20.04 -4.14 -26.27
CA ALA A 396 -20.01 -2.93 -25.43
C ALA A 396 -20.83 -3.13 -24.15
N GLY A 397 -20.36 -2.56 -23.03
CA GLY A 397 -21.00 -2.70 -21.72
C GLY A 397 -20.60 -3.95 -20.92
N THR A 398 -19.67 -4.77 -21.44
CA THR A 398 -19.14 -5.92 -20.69
C THR A 398 -18.24 -5.45 -19.53
N PRO A 399 -18.40 -5.99 -18.31
CA PRO A 399 -17.60 -5.56 -17.15
C PRO A 399 -16.10 -5.88 -17.31
N HIS A 400 -15.25 -5.01 -16.74
CA HIS A 400 -13.79 -5.11 -16.81
C HIS A 400 -13.22 -6.15 -15.83
N LEU A 401 -13.44 -7.43 -16.13
CA LEU A 401 -13.05 -8.55 -15.27
C LEU A 401 -11.89 -9.39 -15.86
N SER A 402 -11.31 -10.28 -15.05
CA SER A 402 -10.39 -11.30 -15.54
C SER A 402 -11.13 -12.38 -16.35
N THR A 403 -10.41 -13.14 -17.19
CA THR A 403 -11.03 -14.23 -17.97
C THR A 403 -11.71 -15.28 -17.07
N GLU A 404 -11.13 -15.60 -15.93
CA GLU A 404 -11.71 -16.54 -14.95
C GLU A 404 -13.01 -16.02 -14.33
N ASP A 405 -13.02 -14.75 -13.92
CA ASP A 405 -14.20 -14.11 -13.34
C ASP A 405 -15.34 -13.98 -14.36
N MET A 406 -14.98 -13.73 -15.61
CA MET A 406 -15.93 -13.73 -16.72
C MET A 406 -16.58 -15.10 -16.95
N LEU A 407 -15.79 -16.17 -16.95
CA LEU A 407 -16.31 -17.53 -17.09
C LEU A 407 -17.24 -17.90 -15.93
N ARG A 408 -16.87 -17.52 -14.69
CA ARG A 408 -17.71 -17.72 -13.49
C ARG A 408 -19.05 -16.97 -13.58
N SER A 409 -19.10 -15.84 -14.28
CA SER A 409 -20.31 -15.05 -14.46
C SER A 409 -21.27 -15.57 -15.56
N GLY A 410 -20.86 -16.56 -16.35
CA GLY A 410 -21.70 -17.16 -17.40
C GLY A 410 -21.97 -16.27 -18.62
N LEU A 411 -21.26 -15.14 -18.77
CA LEU A 411 -21.50 -14.15 -19.82
C LEU A 411 -20.76 -14.48 -21.12
N SER A 412 -21.47 -14.97 -22.15
CA SER A 412 -20.92 -15.08 -23.52
C SER A 412 -20.94 -13.73 -24.23
N THR A 413 -19.78 -13.06 -24.20
CA THR A 413 -19.65 -11.62 -24.52
C THR A 413 -18.75 -11.36 -25.72
N VAL A 414 -18.14 -12.40 -26.30
CA VAL A 414 -17.24 -12.30 -27.44
C VAL A 414 -18.05 -12.13 -28.74
N THR A 415 -17.60 -11.22 -29.60
CA THR A 415 -18.21 -10.94 -30.91
C THR A 415 -17.75 -11.94 -31.98
N ARG A 416 -18.41 -11.98 -33.14
CA ARG A 416 -18.05 -12.95 -34.19
C ARG A 416 -16.66 -12.68 -34.75
N ALA A 417 -16.36 -11.41 -35.05
CA ALA A 417 -15.02 -10.99 -35.43
C ALA A 417 -14.03 -11.15 -34.27
N GLY A 418 -14.46 -10.90 -33.04
CA GLY A 418 -13.64 -11.02 -31.83
C GLY A 418 -13.02 -12.39 -31.63
N GLY A 419 -13.75 -13.48 -31.91
CA GLY A 419 -13.21 -14.84 -31.82
C GLY A 419 -12.05 -15.08 -32.79
N PHE A 420 -12.13 -14.56 -34.01
CA PHE A 420 -11.03 -14.64 -34.99
C PHE A 420 -9.83 -13.79 -34.57
N LEU A 421 -10.07 -12.56 -34.12
CA LEU A 421 -9.00 -11.64 -33.70
C LEU A 421 -8.19 -12.20 -32.53
N ARG A 422 -8.85 -12.82 -31.53
CA ARG A 422 -8.16 -13.45 -30.38
C ARG A 422 -7.29 -14.64 -30.77
N ARG A 423 -7.81 -15.54 -31.62
CA ARG A 423 -7.07 -16.73 -32.08
C ARG A 423 -5.81 -16.39 -32.85
N THR A 424 -5.84 -15.28 -33.59
CA THR A 424 -4.73 -14.78 -34.41
C THR A 424 -3.88 -13.74 -33.68
N SER A 425 -4.27 -13.34 -32.47
CA SER A 425 -3.67 -12.25 -31.68
C SER A 425 -3.63 -10.89 -32.40
N LEU A 426 -4.43 -10.73 -33.47
CA LEU A 426 -4.57 -9.46 -34.18
C LEU A 426 -5.20 -8.39 -33.28
N ASP A 427 -5.93 -8.78 -32.24
CA ASP A 427 -6.50 -7.86 -31.27
C ASP A 427 -5.45 -7.09 -30.45
N GLU A 428 -4.23 -7.62 -30.37
CA GLU A 428 -3.15 -7.02 -29.59
C GLU A 428 -2.29 -6.03 -30.39
N LEU A 429 -2.48 -5.92 -31.72
CA LEU A 429 -1.70 -4.99 -32.57
C LEU A 429 -1.78 -3.50 -32.15
N PRO A 430 -2.90 -2.97 -31.63
CA PRO A 430 -2.94 -1.60 -31.13
C PRO A 430 -1.97 -1.32 -29.98
N GLN A 431 -1.43 -2.35 -29.30
CA GLN A 431 -0.39 -2.20 -28.27
C GLN A 431 0.93 -1.65 -28.84
N LEU A 432 1.14 -1.65 -30.16
CA LEU A 432 2.25 -0.94 -30.79
C LEU A 432 2.27 0.54 -30.39
N LEU A 433 1.10 1.16 -30.16
CA LEU A 433 1.00 2.53 -29.63
C LEU A 433 1.60 2.64 -28.22
N ASN A 434 1.39 1.63 -27.37
CA ASN A 434 1.97 1.57 -26.03
C ASN A 434 3.51 1.40 -26.08
N VAL A 435 4.01 0.63 -27.05
CA VAL A 435 5.47 0.49 -27.28
C VAL A 435 6.07 1.82 -27.71
N ILE A 436 5.46 2.53 -28.66
CA ILE A 436 5.90 3.85 -29.12
C ILE A 436 5.96 4.86 -27.96
N ARG A 437 4.97 4.82 -27.05
CA ARG A 437 4.93 5.66 -25.84
C ARG A 437 5.93 5.25 -24.76
N GLY A 438 6.56 4.08 -24.88
CA GLY A 438 7.48 3.55 -23.88
C GLY A 438 6.80 2.97 -22.64
N GLU A 439 5.49 2.74 -22.70
CA GLU A 439 4.71 2.10 -21.62
C GLU A 439 4.87 0.57 -21.66
N MET A 440 5.09 0.02 -22.86
CA MET A 440 5.30 -1.40 -23.12
C MET A 440 6.56 -1.64 -23.93
N SER A 441 6.93 -2.93 -24.05
CA SER A 441 8.01 -3.45 -24.87
C SER A 441 7.49 -4.61 -25.74
N PHE A 442 8.22 -5.04 -26.77
CA PHE A 442 7.80 -6.22 -27.53
C PHE A 442 7.85 -7.48 -26.64
N VAL A 443 8.93 -7.65 -25.88
CA VAL A 443 9.16 -8.80 -25.01
C VAL A 443 9.28 -8.37 -23.55
N GLY A 444 8.42 -8.92 -22.68
CA GLY A 444 8.38 -8.63 -21.25
C GLY A 444 7.26 -9.39 -20.54
N PRO A 445 7.11 -9.23 -19.22
CA PRO A 445 6.00 -9.84 -18.49
C PRO A 445 4.64 -9.39 -19.05
N ARG A 446 3.66 -10.28 -19.17
CA ARG A 446 2.31 -9.89 -19.63
C ARG A 446 1.71 -8.86 -18.66
N PRO A 447 1.10 -7.75 -19.14
CA PRO A 447 0.52 -6.73 -18.29
C PRO A 447 -0.64 -7.27 -17.44
N ALA A 448 -0.43 -7.34 -16.13
CA ALA A 448 -1.43 -7.83 -15.17
C ALA A 448 -2.50 -6.76 -14.90
N LEU A 449 -3.70 -7.19 -14.48
CA LEU A 449 -4.70 -6.28 -13.93
C LEU A 449 -4.21 -5.72 -12.59
N MET A 450 -4.59 -4.49 -12.26
CA MET A 450 -4.29 -3.90 -10.94
C MET A 450 -4.91 -4.68 -9.77
N THR A 451 -5.96 -5.45 -10.05
CA THR A 451 -6.65 -6.32 -9.10
C THR A 451 -5.98 -7.69 -8.91
N GLN A 452 -5.02 -8.07 -9.76
CA GLN A 452 -4.30 -9.35 -9.65
C GLN A 452 -3.16 -9.24 -8.62
N HIS A 453 -3.52 -8.99 -7.36
CA HIS A 453 -2.55 -8.74 -6.29
C HIS A 453 -1.49 -9.84 -6.07
N PRO A 454 -1.79 -11.14 -6.21
CA PRO A 454 -0.78 -12.18 -6.01
C PRO A 454 0.38 -12.08 -7.01
N VAL A 455 0.11 -12.02 -8.31
CA VAL A 455 1.18 -11.89 -9.33
C VAL A 455 1.97 -10.59 -9.19
N LEU A 456 1.31 -9.47 -8.86
CA LEU A 456 1.99 -8.18 -8.64
C LEU A 456 2.94 -8.24 -7.45
N THR A 457 2.48 -8.81 -6.33
CA THR A 457 3.29 -8.99 -5.13
C THR A 457 4.52 -9.84 -5.41
N LEU A 458 4.32 -10.97 -6.09
CA LEU A 458 5.39 -11.89 -6.45
C LEU A 458 6.41 -11.24 -7.40
N ARG A 459 5.96 -10.48 -8.41
CA ARG A 459 6.86 -9.75 -9.33
C ARG A 459 7.70 -8.70 -8.61
N GLN A 460 7.11 -7.98 -7.66
CA GLN A 460 7.85 -6.98 -6.87
C GLN A 460 8.94 -7.63 -6.03
N ALA A 461 8.60 -8.73 -5.39
CA ALA A 461 9.49 -9.43 -4.49
C ALA A 461 10.63 -10.13 -5.27
N SER A 462 10.36 -10.67 -6.46
CA SER A 462 11.39 -11.25 -7.32
C SER A 462 12.25 -10.22 -8.05
N GLY A 463 11.75 -8.99 -8.19
CA GLY A 463 12.37 -7.90 -8.96
C GLY A 463 11.92 -7.85 -10.42
N ALA A 464 11.07 -8.78 -10.88
CA ALA A 464 10.50 -8.74 -12.22
C ALA A 464 9.67 -7.47 -12.51
N ASP A 465 9.21 -6.78 -11.46
CA ASP A 465 8.51 -5.50 -11.55
C ASP A 465 9.30 -4.40 -12.26
N VAL A 466 10.64 -4.48 -12.34
CA VAL A 466 11.44 -3.45 -13.03
C VAL A 466 11.34 -3.51 -14.56
N LEU A 467 10.82 -4.60 -15.12
CA LEU A 467 10.68 -4.77 -16.56
C LEU A 467 9.43 -4.03 -17.06
N ALA A 468 9.53 -3.42 -18.24
CA ALA A 468 8.33 -2.95 -18.94
C ALA A 468 7.48 -4.17 -19.36
N PRO A 469 6.16 -4.10 -19.24
CA PRO A 469 5.30 -5.18 -19.71
C PRO A 469 5.47 -5.41 -21.22
N GLY A 470 5.38 -6.67 -21.62
CA GLY A 470 5.53 -7.11 -23.00
C GLY A 470 4.20 -7.28 -23.72
N ILE A 471 4.19 -7.11 -25.04
CA ILE A 471 3.14 -7.69 -25.90
C ILE A 471 3.19 -9.21 -25.78
N THR A 472 4.40 -9.76 -25.84
CA THR A 472 4.69 -11.17 -25.56
C THR A 472 5.70 -11.33 -24.43
N GLY A 473 5.81 -12.54 -23.88
CA GLY A 473 6.63 -12.81 -22.70
C GLY A 473 6.96 -14.28 -22.55
N TYR A 474 8.01 -14.55 -21.77
CA TYR A 474 8.51 -15.91 -21.58
C TYR A 474 7.46 -16.84 -20.95
N ALA A 475 6.71 -16.37 -19.95
CA ALA A 475 5.59 -17.11 -19.36
C ALA A 475 4.49 -17.42 -20.40
N GLN A 476 4.17 -16.45 -21.28
CA GLN A 476 3.17 -16.62 -22.34
C GLN A 476 3.55 -17.69 -23.36
N VAL A 477 4.84 -17.83 -23.69
CA VAL A 477 5.26 -18.82 -24.71
C VAL A 477 5.58 -20.20 -24.13
N THR A 478 5.81 -20.31 -22.81
CA THR A 478 6.26 -21.58 -22.19
C THR A 478 5.24 -22.29 -21.32
N GLY A 479 4.10 -21.67 -20.98
CA GLY A 479 3.05 -22.33 -20.20
C GLY A 479 1.65 -21.69 -20.30
N ARG A 480 1.52 -20.48 -20.88
CA ARG A 480 0.23 -19.83 -21.18
C ARG A 480 -0.70 -19.70 -19.97
N ASP A 481 -1.99 -20.01 -20.16
CA ASP A 481 -3.08 -19.77 -19.20
C ASP A 481 -3.08 -20.81 -18.07
N ASP A 482 -2.39 -21.95 -18.24
CA ASP A 482 -2.35 -23.04 -17.26
C ASP A 482 -1.35 -22.78 -16.12
N LEU A 483 -0.56 -21.71 -16.20
CA LEU A 483 0.41 -21.36 -15.16
C LEU A 483 -0.26 -20.67 -13.98
N SER A 484 0.04 -21.16 -12.78
CA SER A 484 -0.21 -20.45 -11.53
C SER A 484 0.53 -19.11 -11.50
N ASP A 485 0.09 -18.17 -10.66
CA ASP A 485 0.76 -16.87 -10.52
C ASP A 485 2.23 -17.02 -10.08
N ALA A 486 2.54 -18.03 -9.27
CA ALA A 486 3.90 -18.35 -8.85
C ALA A 486 4.78 -18.77 -10.05
N GLU A 487 4.30 -19.68 -10.90
CA GLU A 487 5.03 -20.13 -12.08
C GLU A 487 5.18 -19.02 -13.13
N LYS A 488 4.15 -18.18 -13.30
CA LYS A 488 4.23 -16.97 -14.14
C LYS A 488 5.39 -16.08 -13.68
N VAL A 489 5.45 -15.76 -12.39
CA VAL A 489 6.52 -14.93 -11.84
C VAL A 489 7.87 -15.63 -11.91
N GLU A 490 7.93 -16.95 -11.72
CA GLU A 490 9.18 -17.70 -11.88
C GLU A 490 9.74 -17.54 -13.30
N ARG A 491 8.89 -17.63 -14.33
CA ARG A 491 9.27 -17.42 -15.72
C ARG A 491 9.62 -15.97 -16.02
N ASP A 492 8.88 -15.01 -15.47
CA ASP A 492 9.22 -13.58 -15.58
C ASP A 492 10.59 -13.29 -14.94
N THR A 493 10.90 -13.95 -13.83
CA THR A 493 12.17 -13.84 -13.11
C THR A 493 13.30 -14.55 -13.86
N ALA A 494 13.02 -15.70 -14.48
CA ALA A 494 13.99 -16.39 -15.34
C ALA A 494 14.36 -15.56 -16.57
N TYR A 495 13.37 -14.87 -17.16
CA TYR A 495 13.60 -13.90 -18.23
C TYR A 495 14.45 -12.72 -17.74
N LEU A 496 14.11 -12.12 -16.58
CA LEU A 496 14.90 -11.05 -15.96
C LEU A 496 16.39 -11.46 -15.78
N ARG A 497 16.65 -12.69 -15.36
CA ARG A 497 18.03 -13.20 -15.16
C ARG A 497 18.83 -13.35 -16.46
N ARG A 498 18.16 -13.57 -17.60
CA ARG A 498 18.81 -13.94 -18.88
C ARG A 498 18.57 -12.91 -19.99
N ILE A 499 18.05 -11.73 -19.64
CA ILE A 499 17.63 -10.74 -20.62
C ILE A 499 18.80 -10.35 -21.53
N SER A 500 18.56 -10.51 -22.83
CA SER A 500 19.53 -10.33 -23.90
C SER A 500 18.81 -10.37 -25.25
N LEU A 501 19.47 -9.88 -26.31
CA LEU A 501 18.92 -9.93 -27.67
C LEU A 501 18.58 -11.36 -28.11
N ALA A 502 19.45 -12.32 -27.81
CA ALA A 502 19.21 -13.72 -28.15
C ALA A 502 17.96 -14.28 -27.44
N MET A 503 17.77 -13.94 -26.16
CA MET A 503 16.58 -14.34 -25.41
C MET A 503 15.31 -13.69 -25.98
N ASP A 504 15.36 -12.42 -26.34
CA ASP A 504 14.21 -11.71 -26.92
C ASP A 504 13.83 -12.29 -28.29
N LEU A 505 14.80 -12.51 -29.17
CA LEU A 505 14.58 -13.14 -30.46
C LEU A 505 14.00 -14.55 -30.31
N ASN A 506 14.50 -15.34 -29.37
CA ASN A 506 13.96 -16.66 -29.07
C ASN A 506 12.49 -16.59 -28.64
N ILE A 507 12.13 -15.66 -27.74
CA ILE A 507 10.73 -15.48 -27.32
C ILE A 507 9.87 -15.06 -28.52
N VAL A 508 10.32 -14.11 -29.35
CA VAL A 508 9.59 -13.67 -30.56
C VAL A 508 9.35 -14.85 -31.51
N LEU A 509 10.35 -15.68 -31.78
CA LEU A 509 10.21 -16.87 -32.64
C LEU A 509 9.20 -17.88 -32.07
N LEU A 510 9.27 -18.14 -30.75
CA LEU A 510 8.29 -18.99 -30.07
C LEU A 510 6.88 -18.42 -30.19
N THR A 511 6.71 -17.10 -30.05
CA THR A 511 5.42 -16.42 -30.20
C THR A 511 4.84 -16.60 -31.59
N VAL A 512 5.63 -16.34 -32.63
CA VAL A 512 5.24 -16.50 -34.04
C VAL A 512 4.82 -17.95 -34.32
N GLY A 513 5.62 -18.93 -33.90
CA GLY A 513 5.28 -20.36 -34.05
C GLY A 513 3.98 -20.74 -33.33
N SER A 514 3.68 -20.08 -32.21
CA SER A 514 2.48 -20.31 -31.41
C SER A 514 1.21 -19.78 -32.08
N ILE A 515 1.31 -18.67 -32.82
CA ILE A 515 0.23 -18.07 -33.61
C ILE A 515 -0.13 -18.98 -34.79
N PHE A 516 0.86 -19.50 -35.52
CA PHE A 516 0.64 -20.40 -36.67
C PHE A 516 -0.04 -21.72 -36.29
N LYS A 517 0.15 -22.22 -35.07
CA LYS A 517 -0.56 -23.41 -34.57
C LYS A 517 -2.04 -23.15 -34.24
N GLY A 518 -2.56 -21.94 -34.42
CA GLY A 518 -3.96 -21.58 -34.14
C GLY A 518 -4.32 -21.63 -32.65
N THR A 519 -3.30 -21.62 -31.78
CA THR A 519 -3.45 -21.78 -30.34
C THR A 519 -3.33 -20.44 -29.59
N GLY A 520 -3.79 -19.33 -30.19
CA GLY A 520 -3.76 -18.00 -29.55
C GLY A 520 -4.43 -17.97 -28.16
N THR A 521 -4.25 -16.87 -27.41
CA THR A 521 -4.90 -16.63 -26.11
C THR A 521 -6.41 -16.89 -26.19
N LYS A 522 -6.93 -17.79 -25.35
CA LYS A 522 -8.36 -18.14 -25.30
C LYS A 522 -9.19 -17.02 -24.68
#